data_AF-A0A6S7IPA8-F1
#
_entry.id   AF-A0A6S7IPA8-F1
#
_cell.length_a   1.000
_cell.length_b   1.000
_cell.length_c   1.000
_cell.angle_alpha   90.00
_cell.angle_beta   90.00
_cell.angle_gamma   90.00
#
_symmetry.space_group_name_H-M   'P 1'
#
loop_
_entity.id
_entity.type
_entity.pdbx_description
1 polymer ?
#
loop_
_entity_poly.entity_id
_entity_poly.type
_entity_poly.pdbx_seq_one_letter_code
_entity_poly.pdbx_strand_id
1 'polypeptide(L)'
;MTTFLKPFTEELEKLSNVGMRWVRGGVTVCSRVFACICSCDSVARCVLQNILQFNGLYGCSWCENPGESIEKGRGHCRVYPEEAQQPDLRTHEQLKKNGRLAFRVTRQLVHLWFDSNNHNEPWYLGKHIPVIDSRLKRVMPPQEVTRVPRSITQRAFWKGSEWHWWLPLYSPVVLRGLLPQRYFKHLLVLVQGFYLLTKSSISSADLDKAAHCLSQFTQKFQLLYGKKHMTYNVHQLTHLVQAVIDWGPLPCYSSYIFEGFNMVLLSLFHGTQAVPHQIANSFLMYKELSIICSTGEATEDPLTDNIFSFMNDQLQGYTPLKKAKKMEQNITFLGASYSKPLTIEEKYLVEELHQRNDVENDG
;
A
#
# COMPACT_ATOMS: atom_id res chain seq x y z
N MET A 1 -16.61 -20.79 -2.25
CA MET A 1 -16.87 -19.43 -2.79
C MET A 1 -18.34 -19.20 -3.11
N THR A 2 -18.99 -20.17 -3.76
CA THR A 2 -20.39 -20.11 -4.19
C THR A 2 -21.37 -19.68 -3.08
N THR A 3 -21.23 -20.17 -1.85
CA THR A 3 -22.18 -19.85 -0.77
C THR A 3 -22.22 -18.37 -0.36
N PHE A 4 -21.09 -17.66 -0.41
CA PHE A 4 -21.00 -16.26 0.05
C PHE A 4 -20.95 -15.26 -1.10
N LEU A 5 -20.22 -15.58 -2.18
CA LEU A 5 -20.05 -14.64 -3.29
C LEU A 5 -21.24 -14.65 -4.24
N LYS A 6 -21.93 -15.79 -4.42
CA LYS A 6 -23.04 -15.87 -5.38
C LYS A 6 -24.21 -14.95 -5.01
N PRO A 7 -24.73 -14.94 -3.76
CA PRO A 7 -25.79 -14.02 -3.38
C PRO A 7 -25.36 -12.55 -3.54
N PHE A 8 -24.12 -12.24 -3.18
CA PHE A 8 -23.56 -10.90 -3.32
C PHE A 8 -23.44 -10.46 -4.78
N THR A 9 -22.96 -11.33 -5.68
CA THR A 9 -22.85 -11.03 -7.11
C THR A 9 -24.21 -10.86 -7.77
N GLU A 10 -25.19 -11.70 -7.41
CA GLU A 10 -26.56 -11.59 -7.91
C GLU A 10 -27.23 -10.28 -7.46
N GLU A 11 -26.97 -9.85 -6.22
CA GLU A 11 -27.46 -8.56 -5.72
C GLU A 11 -26.80 -7.37 -6.44
N LEU A 12 -25.48 -7.40 -6.63
CA LEU A 12 -24.78 -6.37 -7.40
C LEU A 12 -25.23 -6.31 -8.87
N GLU A 13 -25.52 -7.45 -9.48
CA GLU A 13 -26.06 -7.51 -10.83
C GLU A 13 -27.44 -6.84 -10.91
N LYS A 14 -28.31 -7.08 -9.91
CA LYS A 14 -29.58 -6.36 -9.79
C LYS A 14 -29.37 -4.85 -9.62
N LEU A 15 -28.47 -4.44 -8.73
CA LEU A 15 -28.20 -3.03 -8.44
C LEU A 15 -27.54 -2.28 -9.61
N SER A 16 -26.77 -2.96 -10.44
CA SER A 16 -26.16 -2.37 -11.64
C SER A 16 -27.16 -2.23 -12.79
N ASN A 17 -27.99 -3.24 -13.02
CA ASN A 17 -28.98 -3.25 -14.11
C ASN A 17 -30.23 -2.41 -13.78
N VAL A 18 -30.83 -2.65 -12.61
CA VAL A 18 -32.11 -2.05 -12.20
C VAL A 18 -31.90 -0.77 -11.40
N GLY A 19 -30.91 -0.76 -10.50
CA GLY A 19 -30.68 0.33 -9.55
C GLY A 19 -31.60 0.29 -8.33
N MET A 20 -31.35 1.20 -7.39
CA MET A 20 -32.12 1.41 -6.18
C MET A 20 -32.82 2.77 -6.22
N ARG A 21 -34.14 2.78 -6.00
CA ARG A 21 -34.93 4.01 -5.91
C ARG A 21 -35.08 4.46 -4.47
N TRP A 22 -34.85 5.74 -4.22
CA TRP A 22 -34.95 6.37 -2.91
C TRP A 22 -35.37 7.84 -3.03
N VAL A 23 -35.80 8.45 -1.93
CA VAL A 23 -36.29 9.84 -1.91
C VAL A 23 -35.32 10.72 -1.13
N ARG A 24 -34.92 11.84 -1.74
CA ARG A 24 -34.12 12.88 -1.08
C ARG A 24 -34.82 14.23 -1.24
N GLY A 25 -35.26 14.82 -0.13
CA GLY A 25 -35.94 16.13 -0.15
C GLY A 25 -37.16 16.16 -1.09
N GLY A 26 -37.97 15.09 -1.11
CA GLY A 26 -39.15 14.96 -1.97
C GLY A 26 -38.87 14.55 -3.43
N VAL A 27 -37.60 14.49 -3.85
CA VAL A 27 -37.21 14.04 -5.21
C VAL A 27 -36.90 12.56 -5.19
N THR A 28 -37.53 11.79 -6.09
CA THR A 28 -37.18 10.37 -6.32
C THR A 28 -35.90 10.28 -7.15
N VAL A 29 -34.89 9.63 -6.60
CA VAL A 29 -33.60 9.36 -7.24
C VAL A 29 -33.47 7.86 -7.50
N CYS A 30 -32.96 7.49 -8.67
CA CYS A 30 -32.56 6.11 -8.96
C CYS A 30 -31.03 6.04 -9.05
N SER A 31 -30.41 5.29 -8.15
CA SER A 31 -28.95 5.11 -8.11
C SER A 31 -28.59 3.70 -8.55
N ARG A 32 -27.67 3.58 -9.52
CA ARG A 32 -27.09 2.30 -9.94
C ARG A 32 -25.75 2.09 -9.23
N VAL A 33 -25.45 0.84 -8.87
CA VAL A 33 -24.22 0.47 -8.16
C VAL A 33 -23.36 -0.39 -9.08
N PHE A 34 -22.12 0.04 -9.30
CA PHE A 34 -21.13 -0.70 -10.08
C PHE A 34 -19.97 -1.09 -9.19
N ALA A 35 -19.71 -2.39 -9.04
CA ALA A 35 -18.57 -2.90 -8.31
C ALA A 35 -17.35 -3.02 -9.24
N CYS A 36 -16.67 -1.90 -9.47
CA CYS A 36 -15.56 -1.83 -10.44
C CYS A 36 -14.30 -2.59 -10.00
N ILE A 37 -14.12 -2.86 -8.70
CA ILE A 37 -12.84 -3.38 -8.16
C ILE A 37 -13.09 -4.54 -7.19
N CYS A 38 -12.43 -5.68 -7.43
CA CYS A 38 -12.40 -6.82 -6.51
C CYS A 38 -10.98 -7.07 -5.99
N SER A 39 -10.73 -6.85 -4.69
CA SER A 39 -9.41 -7.08 -4.07
C SER A 39 -9.23 -8.51 -3.59
N CYS A 40 -8.28 -9.24 -4.18
CA CYS A 40 -7.92 -10.58 -3.74
C CYS A 40 -6.42 -10.84 -3.93
N ASP A 41 -5.84 -11.71 -3.10
CA ASP A 41 -4.46 -12.14 -3.28
C ASP A 41 -4.31 -13.11 -4.46
N SER A 42 -3.07 -13.46 -4.80
CA SER A 42 -2.77 -14.32 -5.95
C SER A 42 -3.33 -15.74 -5.83
N VAL A 43 -3.56 -16.28 -4.64
CA VAL A 43 -4.10 -17.64 -4.46
C VAL A 43 -5.62 -17.62 -4.59
N ALA A 44 -6.29 -16.72 -3.86
CA ALA A 44 -7.73 -16.53 -3.94
C ALA A 44 -8.17 -16.16 -5.36
N ARG A 45 -7.35 -15.37 -6.08
CA ARG A 45 -7.58 -15.02 -7.48
C ARG A 45 -7.66 -16.24 -8.39
N CYS A 46 -6.76 -17.20 -8.23
CA CYS A 46 -6.74 -18.38 -9.09
C CYS A 46 -8.05 -19.17 -8.97
N VAL A 47 -8.58 -19.25 -7.75
CA VAL A 47 -9.89 -19.88 -7.47
C VAL A 47 -11.04 -19.04 -8.04
N LEU A 48 -10.99 -17.70 -7.93
CA LEU A 48 -12.02 -16.81 -8.48
C LEU A 48 -12.08 -16.83 -10.01
N GLN A 49 -10.93 -16.97 -10.67
CA GLN A 49 -10.80 -16.92 -12.12
C GLN A 49 -10.77 -18.30 -12.77
N ASN A 50 -10.79 -19.37 -11.96
CA ASN A 50 -10.62 -20.73 -12.43
C ASN A 50 -9.35 -20.93 -13.28
N ILE A 51 -8.23 -20.36 -12.84
CA ILE A 51 -6.92 -20.49 -13.50
C ILE A 51 -5.92 -21.25 -12.62
N LEU A 52 -4.84 -21.73 -13.24
CA LEU A 52 -3.73 -22.35 -12.52
C LEU A 52 -3.06 -21.34 -11.58
N GLN A 53 -2.56 -21.84 -10.44
CA GLN A 53 -1.74 -21.05 -9.54
C GLN A 53 -0.42 -20.63 -10.18
N PHE A 54 0.23 -19.63 -9.58
CA PHE A 54 1.50 -19.03 -10.06
C PHE A 54 2.66 -20.04 -10.28
N ASN A 55 2.56 -21.25 -9.74
CA ASN A 55 3.54 -22.35 -9.93
C ASN A 55 3.27 -23.21 -11.19
N GLY A 56 2.08 -23.11 -11.78
CA GLY A 56 1.71 -23.81 -13.00
C GLY A 56 2.48 -23.32 -14.23
N LEU A 57 2.45 -24.10 -15.31
CA LEU A 57 3.10 -23.76 -16.58
C LEU A 57 2.61 -22.40 -17.10
N TYR A 58 1.29 -22.19 -17.13
CA TYR A 58 0.65 -20.90 -17.47
C TYR A 58 0.12 -20.20 -16.22
N GLY A 59 1.00 -19.99 -15.22
CA GLY A 59 0.62 -19.43 -13.92
C GLY A 59 0.36 -17.92 -13.91
N CYS A 60 0.71 -17.20 -14.99
CA CYS A 60 0.36 -15.79 -15.16
C CYS A 60 -1.15 -15.62 -15.36
N SER A 61 -1.75 -14.72 -14.58
CA SER A 61 -3.17 -14.38 -14.70
C SER A 61 -3.44 -13.29 -15.75
N TRP A 62 -2.39 -12.78 -16.40
CA TRP A 62 -2.47 -11.66 -17.35
C TRP A 62 -2.09 -12.05 -18.78
N CYS A 63 -1.22 -13.04 -18.94
CA CYS A 63 -0.77 -13.48 -20.25
C CYS A 63 -0.62 -14.99 -20.29
N GLU A 64 -0.43 -15.50 -21.50
CA GLU A 64 -0.23 -16.92 -21.79
C GLU A 64 1.26 -17.30 -21.86
N ASN A 65 2.16 -16.48 -21.30
CA ASN A 65 3.58 -16.82 -21.26
C ASN A 65 3.82 -18.07 -20.40
N PRO A 66 4.38 -19.16 -20.95
CA PRO A 66 4.74 -20.32 -20.17
C PRO A 66 5.96 -20.04 -19.28
N GLY A 67 5.90 -20.45 -18.02
CA GLY A 67 7.08 -20.43 -17.15
C GLY A 67 7.95 -21.69 -17.29
N GLU A 68 9.24 -21.57 -17.06
CA GLU A 68 10.20 -22.67 -17.04
C GLU A 68 10.41 -23.21 -15.62
N SER A 69 10.50 -24.52 -15.46
CA SER A 69 10.84 -25.14 -14.18
C SER A 69 12.35 -25.28 -14.07
N ILE A 70 12.94 -24.68 -13.04
CA ILE A 70 14.37 -24.77 -12.75
C ILE A 70 14.60 -25.37 -11.37
N GLU A 71 15.71 -26.08 -11.20
CA GLU A 71 16.17 -26.52 -9.89
C GLU A 71 16.60 -25.34 -9.02
N LYS A 72 16.17 -25.36 -7.76
CA LYS A 72 16.53 -24.36 -6.76
C LYS A 72 16.65 -25.04 -5.39
N GLY A 73 17.90 -25.30 -4.98
CA GLY A 73 18.17 -26.05 -3.76
C GLY A 73 17.74 -27.51 -3.91
N ARG A 74 16.93 -28.01 -2.96
CA ARG A 74 16.40 -29.39 -2.98
C ARG A 74 15.05 -29.54 -3.72
N GLY A 75 14.57 -28.49 -4.38
CA GLY A 75 13.28 -28.50 -5.08
C GLY A 75 13.35 -27.75 -6.40
N HIS A 76 12.18 -27.53 -7.01
CA HIS A 76 12.06 -26.75 -8.24
C HIS A 76 11.29 -25.45 -8.00
N CYS A 77 11.57 -24.44 -8.81
CA CYS A 77 10.76 -23.22 -8.87
C CYS A 77 10.44 -22.84 -10.32
N ARG A 78 9.29 -22.20 -10.51
CA ARG A 78 8.87 -21.65 -11.80
C ARG A 78 9.49 -20.27 -12.00
N VAL A 79 10.18 -20.07 -13.11
CA VAL A 79 10.70 -18.77 -13.56
C VAL A 79 10.05 -18.38 -14.88
N TYR A 80 10.06 -17.09 -15.19
CA TYR A 80 9.51 -16.51 -16.42
C TYR A 80 10.63 -15.76 -17.11
N PRO A 81 11.51 -16.48 -17.84
CA PRO A 81 12.61 -15.86 -18.57
C PRO A 81 12.09 -14.78 -19.52
N GLU A 82 12.92 -13.77 -19.77
CA GLU A 82 12.59 -12.79 -20.80
C GLU A 82 12.64 -13.46 -22.18
N GLU A 83 11.55 -13.38 -22.93
CA GLU A 83 11.45 -13.89 -24.31
C GLU A 83 11.50 -12.73 -25.31
N ALA A 84 11.86 -13.03 -26.56
CA ALA A 84 11.98 -12.03 -27.62
C ALA A 84 10.62 -11.49 -28.10
N GLN A 85 9.54 -12.23 -27.86
CA GLN A 85 8.18 -11.87 -28.27
C GLN A 85 7.32 -11.55 -27.05
N GLN A 86 6.55 -10.46 -27.14
CA GLN A 86 5.61 -10.11 -26.08
C GLN A 86 4.46 -11.13 -26.07
N PRO A 87 4.14 -11.73 -24.92
CA PRO A 87 3.14 -12.79 -24.85
C PRO A 87 1.73 -12.25 -25.07
N ASP A 88 0.87 -13.08 -25.65
CA ASP A 88 -0.54 -12.76 -25.78
C ASP A 88 -1.18 -12.56 -24.41
N LEU A 89 -1.94 -11.47 -24.29
CA LEU A 89 -2.71 -11.17 -23.09
C LEU A 89 -3.91 -12.11 -23.00
N ARG A 90 -4.23 -12.55 -21.79
CA ARG A 90 -5.47 -13.27 -21.52
C ARG A 90 -6.67 -12.34 -21.78
N THR A 91 -7.78 -12.93 -22.24
CA THR A 91 -9.00 -12.19 -22.63
C THR A 91 -9.58 -11.34 -21.49
N HIS A 92 -10.41 -10.34 -21.83
CA HIS A 92 -10.98 -9.34 -20.91
C HIS A 92 -11.68 -9.93 -19.68
N GLU A 93 -12.30 -11.11 -19.80
CA GLU A 93 -12.96 -11.79 -18.67
C GLU A 93 -11.98 -12.31 -17.59
N GLN A 94 -10.69 -12.41 -17.91
CA GLN A 94 -9.69 -13.14 -17.12
C GLN A 94 -8.68 -12.25 -16.38
N LEU A 95 -8.82 -10.93 -16.42
CA LEU A 95 -7.83 -9.99 -15.87
C LEU A 95 -8.28 -9.42 -14.52
N LYS A 96 -7.64 -9.80 -13.40
CA LYS A 96 -7.83 -9.16 -12.09
C LYS A 96 -6.51 -8.93 -11.35
N LYS A 97 -6.14 -7.65 -11.23
CA LYS A 97 -5.56 -6.92 -10.08
C LYS A 97 -4.33 -7.45 -9.32
N ASN A 98 -3.32 -6.60 -9.07
CA ASN A 98 -2.35 -6.79 -7.97
C ASN A 98 -1.62 -5.48 -7.56
N GLY A 99 -2.07 -4.79 -6.51
CA GLY A 99 -1.42 -3.56 -6.02
C GLY A 99 -0.13 -3.75 -5.19
N ARG A 100 0.20 -4.99 -4.77
CA ARG A 100 1.38 -5.29 -3.91
C ARG A 100 2.63 -5.72 -4.66
N LEU A 101 2.57 -5.72 -5.99
CA LEU A 101 3.54 -6.44 -6.79
C LEU A 101 4.94 -5.82 -6.72
N ALA A 102 5.03 -4.50 -6.89
CA ALA A 102 6.30 -3.78 -6.81
C ALA A 102 7.01 -4.05 -5.47
N PHE A 103 6.26 -4.19 -4.37
CA PHE A 103 6.82 -4.53 -3.06
C PHE A 103 7.39 -5.96 -3.03
N ARG A 104 6.75 -6.93 -3.70
CA ARG A 104 7.27 -8.30 -3.77
C ARG A 104 8.57 -8.38 -4.55
N VAL A 105 8.70 -7.63 -5.65
CA VAL A 105 9.98 -7.51 -6.39
C VAL A 105 11.02 -6.78 -5.56
N THR A 106 10.62 -5.74 -4.83
CA THR A 106 11.52 -5.03 -3.91
C THR A 106 12.06 -5.93 -2.80
N ARG A 107 11.20 -6.78 -2.22
CA ARG A 107 11.62 -7.81 -1.25
C ARG A 107 12.63 -8.77 -1.86
N GLN A 108 12.40 -9.19 -3.11
CA GLN A 108 13.33 -10.05 -3.82
C GLN A 108 14.69 -9.37 -4.05
N LEU A 109 14.70 -8.11 -4.49
CA LEU A 109 15.92 -7.31 -4.64
C LEU A 109 16.68 -7.18 -3.31
N VAL A 110 15.98 -6.84 -2.23
CA VAL A 110 16.60 -6.74 -0.90
C VAL A 110 17.13 -8.11 -0.43
N HIS A 111 16.44 -9.22 -0.73
CA HIS A 111 16.99 -10.53 -0.44
C HIS A 111 18.27 -10.81 -1.26
N LEU A 112 18.28 -10.48 -2.55
CA LEU A 112 19.47 -10.58 -3.41
C LEU A 112 20.65 -9.77 -2.85
N TRP A 113 20.41 -8.54 -2.43
CA TRP A 113 21.47 -7.63 -1.97
C TRP A 113 21.98 -7.95 -0.56
N PHE A 114 21.18 -8.53 0.33
CA PHE A 114 21.53 -8.66 1.75
C PHE A 114 21.61 -10.09 2.29
N ASP A 115 21.21 -11.12 1.52
CA ASP A 115 21.42 -12.51 1.92
C ASP A 115 22.91 -12.88 1.81
N SER A 116 23.48 -13.40 2.90
CA SER A 116 24.86 -13.88 2.99
C SER A 116 25.19 -14.96 1.97
N ASN A 117 24.19 -15.70 1.47
CA ASN A 117 24.37 -16.67 0.39
C ASN A 117 24.88 -16.02 -0.91
N ASN A 118 24.66 -14.72 -1.09
CA ASN A 118 25.08 -13.95 -2.25
C ASN A 118 26.38 -13.16 -2.02
N HIS A 119 27.18 -13.49 -1.00
CA HIS A 119 28.36 -12.69 -0.63
C HIS A 119 29.41 -12.50 -1.74
N ASN A 120 29.44 -13.41 -2.72
CA ASN A 120 30.31 -13.36 -3.89
C ASN A 120 29.71 -12.55 -5.06
N GLU A 121 28.43 -12.21 -4.98
CA GLU A 121 27.75 -11.48 -6.05
C GLU A 121 28.11 -9.99 -6.01
N PRO A 122 28.25 -9.34 -7.17
CA PRO A 122 28.71 -7.95 -7.24
C PRO A 122 27.70 -6.95 -6.67
N TRP A 123 26.43 -7.34 -6.48
CA TRP A 123 25.38 -6.51 -5.86
C TRP A 123 25.25 -6.70 -4.34
N TYR A 124 26.11 -7.50 -3.72
CA TYR A 124 26.02 -7.78 -2.30
C TYR A 124 26.37 -6.58 -1.43
N LEU A 125 25.49 -6.27 -0.47
CA LEU A 125 25.55 -5.11 0.42
C LEU A 125 25.70 -5.50 1.89
N GLY A 126 25.88 -6.78 2.24
CA GLY A 126 25.96 -7.19 3.64
C GLY A 126 27.08 -6.51 4.43
N LYS A 127 28.19 -6.15 3.76
CA LYS A 127 29.30 -5.40 4.37
C LYS A 127 28.95 -3.94 4.71
N HIS A 128 27.93 -3.39 4.06
CA HIS A 128 27.52 -1.99 4.20
C HIS A 128 26.35 -1.79 5.17
N ILE A 129 25.86 -2.85 5.84
CA ILE A 129 24.74 -2.79 6.80
C ILE A 129 24.90 -1.67 7.84
N PRO A 130 26.06 -1.48 8.51
CA PRO A 130 26.21 -0.42 9.51
C PRO A 130 25.99 0.99 8.93
N VAL A 131 26.49 1.23 7.71
CA VAL A 131 26.33 2.51 7.00
C VAL A 131 24.88 2.72 6.60
N ILE A 132 24.21 1.67 6.13
CA ILE A 132 22.81 1.67 5.71
C ILE A 132 21.89 1.97 6.89
N ASP A 133 22.09 1.31 8.03
CA ASP A 133 21.32 1.57 9.24
C ASP A 133 21.58 2.97 9.80
N SER A 134 22.82 3.46 9.74
CA SER A 134 23.13 4.85 10.12
C SER A 134 22.38 5.85 9.22
N ARG A 135 22.31 5.59 7.91
CA ARG A 135 21.54 6.42 6.97
C ARG A 135 20.04 6.35 7.24
N LEU A 136 19.47 5.16 7.47
CA LEU A 136 18.05 5.00 7.78
C LEU A 136 17.65 5.79 9.03
N LYS A 137 18.48 5.76 10.09
CA LYS A 137 18.25 6.52 11.32
C LYS A 137 18.27 8.04 11.13
N ARG A 138 18.93 8.54 10.08
CA ARG A 138 18.98 9.98 9.75
C ARG A 138 17.81 10.43 8.90
N VAL A 139 17.08 9.52 8.26
CA VAL A 139 15.92 9.90 7.45
C VAL A 139 14.78 10.27 8.40
N MET A 140 14.31 11.51 8.29
CA MET A 140 13.08 11.98 8.92
C MET A 140 11.94 11.78 7.94
N PRO A 141 11.03 10.81 8.18
CA PRO A 141 9.98 10.54 7.23
C PRO A 141 8.82 11.55 7.36
N PRO A 142 8.06 11.77 6.28
CA PRO A 142 6.88 12.64 6.32
C PRO A 142 5.74 11.98 7.12
N GLN A 143 4.72 12.77 7.49
CA GLN A 143 3.67 12.39 8.45
C GLN A 143 2.87 11.14 8.03
N GLU A 144 2.73 10.91 6.73
CA GLU A 144 2.04 9.76 6.14
C GLU A 144 2.73 8.43 6.48
N VAL A 145 4.01 8.49 6.87
CA VAL A 145 4.76 7.33 7.31
C VAL A 145 4.59 7.13 8.81
N THR A 146 3.61 6.30 9.16
CA THR A 146 3.25 6.00 10.56
C THR A 146 4.36 5.39 11.43
N ARG A 147 5.49 4.96 10.84
CA ARG A 147 6.60 4.30 11.57
C ARG A 147 7.97 4.65 10.96
N VAL A 148 8.91 5.05 11.82
CA VAL A 148 10.33 5.19 11.45
C VAL A 148 10.85 3.83 10.93
N PRO A 149 11.65 3.81 9.85
CA PRO A 149 12.14 2.57 9.27
C PRO A 149 12.98 1.78 10.29
N ARG A 150 12.66 0.50 10.44
CA ARG A 150 13.48 -0.43 11.22
C ARG A 150 14.80 -0.73 10.50
N SER A 151 15.76 -1.25 11.25
CA SER A 151 17.04 -1.73 10.68
C SER A 151 16.81 -2.72 9.53
N ILE A 152 17.70 -2.68 8.53
CA ILE A 152 17.69 -3.61 7.39
C ILE A 152 17.94 -5.06 7.82
N THR A 153 18.54 -5.27 8.99
CA THR A 153 18.72 -6.61 9.58
C THR A 153 17.38 -7.24 9.96
N GLN A 154 16.39 -6.42 10.31
CA GLN A 154 15.04 -6.85 10.72
C GLN A 154 14.07 -6.98 9.54
N ARG A 155 14.56 -6.90 8.29
CA ARG A 155 13.76 -6.95 7.06
C ARG A 155 12.82 -8.16 6.94
N ALA A 156 13.17 -9.29 7.57
CA ALA A 156 12.31 -10.48 7.61
C ALA A 156 10.96 -10.19 8.29
N PHE A 157 10.92 -9.24 9.22
CA PHE A 157 9.74 -8.86 10.00
C PHE A 157 9.07 -7.58 9.49
N TRP A 158 9.56 -6.98 8.40
CA TRP A 158 8.98 -5.78 7.82
C TRP A 158 7.56 -6.02 7.29
N LYS A 159 6.65 -5.13 7.66
CA LYS A 159 5.24 -5.14 7.22
C LYS A 159 5.12 -4.53 5.81
N GLY A 160 3.96 -4.74 5.18
CA GLY A 160 3.68 -4.20 3.84
C GLY A 160 3.89 -2.69 3.72
N SER A 161 3.57 -1.91 4.77
CA SER A 161 3.79 -0.46 4.81
C SER A 161 5.26 -0.07 4.79
N GLU A 162 6.14 -0.81 5.45
CA GLU A 162 7.58 -0.54 5.40
C GLU A 162 8.14 -0.82 4.01
N TRP A 163 7.68 -1.89 3.37
CA TRP A 163 8.04 -2.17 1.98
C TRP A 163 7.52 -1.11 1.00
N HIS A 164 6.33 -0.56 1.27
CA HIS A 164 5.74 0.52 0.49
C HIS A 164 6.62 1.77 0.48
N TRP A 165 7.12 2.18 1.63
CA TRP A 165 8.00 3.35 1.75
C TRP A 165 9.46 3.05 1.42
N TRP A 166 9.92 1.82 1.63
CA TRP A 166 11.28 1.43 1.29
C TRP A 166 11.60 1.63 -0.19
N LEU A 167 10.71 1.22 -1.09
CA LEU A 167 10.97 1.31 -2.53
C LEU A 167 11.19 2.77 -2.99
N PRO A 168 10.21 3.69 -2.91
CA PRO A 168 10.34 5.03 -3.46
C PRO A 168 11.12 6.02 -2.58
N LEU A 169 11.06 5.88 -1.24
CA LEU A 169 11.61 6.88 -0.32
C LEU A 169 12.99 6.50 0.22
N TYR A 170 13.10 5.33 0.86
CA TYR A 170 14.33 5.00 1.59
C TYR A 170 15.42 4.44 0.70
N SER A 171 15.09 3.52 -0.21
CA SER A 171 16.10 2.79 -1.00
C SER A 171 16.96 3.69 -1.89
N PRO A 172 16.42 4.73 -2.59
CA PRO A 172 17.26 5.60 -3.42
C PRO A 172 18.24 6.43 -2.59
N VAL A 173 17.83 6.87 -1.41
CA VAL A 173 18.65 7.71 -0.52
C VAL A 173 19.72 6.86 0.17
N VAL A 174 19.30 5.74 0.75
CA VAL A 174 20.15 4.93 1.62
C VAL A 174 21.18 4.13 0.84
N LEU A 175 20.82 3.65 -0.36
CA LEU A 175 21.72 2.81 -1.18
C LEU A 175 22.65 3.61 -2.10
N ARG A 176 22.48 4.93 -2.19
CA ARG A 176 23.29 5.81 -3.05
C ARG A 176 24.78 5.71 -2.73
N GLY A 177 25.60 5.38 -3.72
CA GLY A 177 27.05 5.23 -3.55
C GLY A 177 27.50 3.99 -2.78
N LEU A 178 26.56 3.09 -2.42
CA LEU A 178 26.87 1.77 -1.83
C LEU A 178 26.58 0.66 -2.83
N LEU A 179 25.41 0.71 -3.47
CA LEU A 179 25.04 -0.22 -4.52
C LEU A 179 25.76 0.17 -5.83
N PRO A 180 26.45 -0.77 -6.53
CA PRO A 180 27.17 -0.42 -7.73
C PRO A 180 26.26 0.21 -8.79
N GLN A 181 26.82 1.15 -9.55
CA GLN A 181 26.06 2.09 -10.37
C GLN A 181 25.05 1.42 -11.32
N ARG A 182 25.38 0.26 -11.89
CA ARG A 182 24.48 -0.49 -12.78
C ARG A 182 23.20 -0.98 -12.06
N TYR A 183 23.34 -1.50 -10.84
CA TYR A 183 22.22 -1.99 -10.04
C TYR A 183 21.44 -0.84 -9.41
N PHE A 184 22.13 0.24 -9.03
CA PHE A 184 21.48 1.44 -8.52
C PHE A 184 20.62 2.12 -9.59
N LYS A 185 21.15 2.31 -10.81
CA LYS A 185 20.34 2.80 -11.94
C LYS A 185 19.14 1.88 -12.23
N HIS A 186 19.34 0.57 -12.16
CA HIS A 186 18.26 -0.41 -12.36
C HIS A 186 17.15 -0.28 -11.29
N LEU A 187 17.50 -0.12 -10.01
CA LEU A 187 16.55 0.21 -8.95
C LEU A 187 15.77 1.49 -9.25
N LEU A 188 16.44 2.56 -9.69
CA LEU A 188 15.78 3.84 -9.97
C LEU A 188 14.75 3.73 -11.10
N VAL A 189 14.97 2.87 -12.10
CA VAL A 189 13.98 2.60 -13.15
C VAL A 189 12.71 1.98 -12.57
N LEU A 190 12.83 1.03 -11.63
CA LEU A 190 11.66 0.46 -10.93
C LEU A 190 10.94 1.52 -10.09
N VAL A 191 11.69 2.34 -9.36
CA VAL A 191 11.14 3.42 -8.53
C VAL A 191 10.35 4.42 -9.39
N GLN A 192 10.91 4.82 -10.53
CA GLN A 192 10.24 5.72 -11.47
C GLN A 192 8.95 5.12 -12.01
N GLY A 193 9.00 3.88 -12.50
CA GLY A 193 7.81 3.19 -13.02
C GLY A 193 6.73 3.04 -11.97
N PHE A 194 7.09 2.66 -10.74
CA PHE A 194 6.14 2.56 -9.64
C PHE A 194 5.53 3.92 -9.25
N TYR A 195 6.36 4.97 -9.11
CA TYR A 195 5.91 6.31 -8.74
C TYR A 195 4.85 6.85 -9.71
N LEU A 196 5.09 6.73 -11.02
CA LEU A 196 4.17 7.18 -12.07
C LEU A 196 2.78 6.51 -11.95
N LEU A 197 2.74 5.23 -11.56
CA LEU A 197 1.50 4.45 -11.39
C LEU A 197 0.79 4.67 -10.05
N THR A 198 1.38 5.47 -9.15
CA THR A 198 0.82 5.79 -7.84
C THR A 198 0.36 7.24 -7.70
N LYS A 199 0.49 8.06 -8.75
CA LYS A 199 0.01 9.45 -8.73
C LYS A 199 -1.51 9.48 -8.53
N SER A 200 -1.99 10.57 -7.91
CA SER A 200 -3.42 10.87 -7.75
C SER A 200 -4.12 11.09 -9.10
N SER A 201 -3.38 11.59 -10.09
CA SER A 201 -3.81 11.71 -11.49
C SER A 201 -2.70 11.23 -12.40
N ILE A 202 -3.04 10.37 -13.35
CA ILE A 202 -2.09 9.67 -14.23
C ILE A 202 -2.47 10.00 -15.67
N SER A 203 -1.58 10.67 -16.40
CA SER A 203 -1.77 10.97 -17.82
C SER A 203 -1.38 9.79 -18.72
N SER A 204 -1.81 9.80 -19.98
CA SER A 204 -1.34 8.81 -20.98
C SER A 204 0.19 8.80 -21.10
N ALA A 205 0.82 9.98 -21.11
CA ALA A 205 2.27 10.11 -21.13
C ALA A 205 2.95 9.53 -19.88
N ASP A 206 2.30 9.55 -18.71
CA ASP A 206 2.79 8.87 -17.52
C ASP A 206 2.71 7.34 -17.67
N LEU A 207 1.63 6.83 -18.26
CA LEU A 207 1.44 5.41 -18.54
C LEU A 207 2.50 4.88 -19.53
N ASP A 208 2.76 5.62 -20.61
CA ASP A 208 3.78 5.25 -21.60
C ASP A 208 5.18 5.20 -20.98
N LYS A 209 5.52 6.22 -20.17
CA LYS A 209 6.79 6.26 -19.44
C LYS A 209 6.89 5.14 -18.41
N ALA A 210 5.81 4.83 -17.69
CA ALA A 210 5.78 3.73 -16.74
C ALA A 210 5.96 2.38 -17.45
N ALA A 211 5.32 2.18 -18.61
CA ALA A 211 5.43 0.96 -19.41
C ALA A 211 6.88 0.77 -19.87
N HIS A 212 7.49 1.83 -20.40
CA HIS A 212 8.89 1.81 -20.81
C HIS A 212 9.83 1.48 -19.63
N CYS A 213 9.64 2.12 -18.47
CA CYS A 213 10.45 1.85 -17.29
C CYS A 213 10.32 0.40 -16.82
N LEU A 214 9.10 -0.11 -16.68
CA LEU A 214 8.86 -1.46 -16.15
C LEU A 214 9.31 -2.54 -17.13
N SER A 215 9.10 -2.36 -18.43
CA SER A 215 9.64 -3.25 -19.47
C SER A 215 11.17 -3.27 -19.45
N GLN A 216 11.81 -2.09 -19.46
CA GLN A 216 13.27 -1.98 -19.40
C GLN A 216 13.82 -2.61 -18.10
N PHE A 217 13.12 -2.44 -16.98
CA PHE A 217 13.51 -3.05 -15.71
C PHE A 217 13.50 -4.58 -15.81
N THR A 218 12.40 -5.17 -16.30
CA THR A 218 12.23 -6.63 -16.43
C THR A 218 13.29 -7.23 -17.36
N GLN A 219 13.52 -6.64 -18.54
CA GLN A 219 14.55 -7.09 -19.50
C GLN A 219 15.96 -7.07 -18.89
N LYS A 220 16.33 -5.96 -18.22
CA LYS A 220 17.64 -5.84 -17.58
C LYS A 220 17.78 -6.70 -16.33
N PHE A 221 16.67 -7.11 -15.70
CA PHE A 221 16.68 -7.93 -14.50
C PHE A 221 17.38 -9.26 -14.75
N GLN A 222 17.02 -9.95 -15.84
CA GLN A 222 17.63 -11.23 -16.23
C GLN A 222 19.14 -11.08 -16.48
N LEU A 223 19.56 -10.01 -17.16
CA LEU A 223 20.97 -9.76 -17.46
C LEU A 223 21.79 -9.44 -16.20
N LEU A 224 21.19 -8.72 -15.25
CA LEU A 224 21.89 -8.24 -14.06
C LEU A 224 21.95 -9.26 -12.93
N TYR A 225 20.88 -10.04 -12.73
CA TYR A 225 20.75 -10.97 -11.61
C TYR A 225 20.76 -12.44 -12.06
N GLY A 226 20.44 -12.72 -13.33
CA GLY A 226 20.41 -14.07 -13.89
C GLY A 226 19.00 -14.65 -13.99
N LYS A 227 18.83 -15.58 -14.95
CA LYS A 227 17.57 -16.27 -15.27
C LYS A 227 16.89 -16.91 -14.06
N LYS A 228 17.68 -17.46 -13.13
CA LYS A 228 17.19 -18.12 -11.90
C LYS A 228 16.39 -17.20 -10.96
N HIS A 229 16.48 -15.89 -11.17
CA HIS A 229 15.78 -14.88 -10.38
C HIS A 229 14.61 -14.22 -11.13
N MET A 230 14.27 -14.66 -12.35
CA MET A 230 13.09 -14.19 -13.07
C MET A 230 11.81 -14.80 -12.47
N THR A 231 11.45 -14.39 -11.26
CA THR A 231 10.27 -14.93 -10.57
C THR A 231 8.99 -14.42 -11.21
N TYR A 232 7.88 -15.11 -10.92
CA TYR A 232 6.53 -14.66 -11.23
C TYR A 232 6.30 -13.17 -10.89
N ASN A 233 6.83 -12.69 -9.75
CA ASN A 233 6.59 -11.30 -9.35
C ASN A 233 7.35 -10.30 -10.25
N VAL A 234 8.52 -10.67 -10.78
CA VAL A 234 9.27 -9.84 -11.72
C VAL A 234 8.51 -9.76 -13.04
N HIS A 235 8.06 -10.90 -13.57
CA HIS A 235 7.26 -10.97 -14.79
C HIS A 235 6.00 -10.11 -14.70
N GLN A 236 5.26 -10.22 -13.59
CA GLN A 236 4.02 -9.46 -13.41
C GLN A 236 4.18 -7.92 -13.51
N LEU A 237 5.40 -7.36 -13.40
CA LEU A 237 5.62 -5.92 -13.49
C LEU A 237 5.23 -5.38 -14.87
N THR A 238 5.36 -6.19 -15.91
CA THR A 238 5.00 -5.81 -17.29
C THR A 238 3.50 -5.53 -17.43
N HIS A 239 2.68 -6.06 -16.52
CA HIS A 239 1.22 -5.95 -16.56
C HIS A 239 0.68 -4.83 -15.67
N LEU A 240 1.54 -4.11 -14.93
CA LEU A 240 1.09 -3.07 -14.01
C LEU A 240 0.45 -1.87 -14.71
N VAL A 241 0.91 -1.51 -15.90
CA VAL A 241 0.35 -0.37 -16.64
C VAL A 241 -1.04 -0.69 -17.13
N GLN A 242 -1.25 -1.87 -17.72
CA GLN A 242 -2.57 -2.33 -18.13
C GLN A 242 -3.52 -2.39 -16.93
N ALA A 243 -3.03 -2.87 -15.77
CA ALA A 243 -3.82 -2.86 -14.55
C ALA A 243 -4.24 -1.45 -14.12
N VAL A 244 -3.41 -0.42 -14.35
CA VAL A 244 -3.80 0.96 -14.04
C VAL A 244 -4.79 1.53 -15.05
N ILE A 245 -4.65 1.18 -16.33
CA ILE A 245 -5.62 1.56 -17.37
C ILE A 245 -7.00 1.02 -17.03
N ASP A 246 -7.07 -0.26 -16.64
CA ASP A 246 -8.33 -0.94 -16.39
C ASP A 246 -8.98 -0.54 -15.06
N TRP A 247 -8.18 -0.32 -14.01
CA TRP A 247 -8.66 -0.24 -12.62
C TRP A 247 -8.34 1.07 -11.89
N GLY A 248 -7.68 2.02 -12.56
CA GLY A 248 -7.21 3.27 -11.97
C GLY A 248 -5.87 3.14 -11.23
N PRO A 249 -5.44 4.14 -10.46
CA PRO A 249 -4.13 4.12 -9.78
C PRO A 249 -3.92 2.91 -8.85
N LEU A 250 -2.67 2.44 -8.72
CA LEU A 250 -2.31 1.27 -7.88
C LEU A 250 -2.88 1.30 -6.45
N PRO A 251 -2.90 2.46 -5.74
CA PRO A 251 -3.45 2.52 -4.37
C PRO A 251 -4.94 2.17 -4.29
N CYS A 252 -5.74 2.51 -5.30
CA CYS A 252 -7.20 2.32 -5.32
C CYS A 252 -7.61 0.85 -5.16
N TYR A 253 -6.70 -0.05 -5.54
CA TYR A 253 -6.93 -1.47 -5.53
C TYR A 253 -5.80 -2.18 -4.75
N SER A 254 -5.12 -1.50 -3.84
CA SER A 254 -4.22 -2.19 -2.93
C SER A 254 -5.01 -3.06 -1.94
N SER A 255 -4.59 -4.31 -1.73
CA SER A 255 -5.12 -5.11 -0.61
C SER A 255 -4.58 -4.66 0.75
N TYR A 256 -3.74 -3.62 0.79
CA TYR A 256 -3.18 -3.05 2.03
C TYR A 256 -4.25 -2.55 2.99
N ILE A 257 -5.26 -1.85 2.47
CA ILE A 257 -6.36 -1.29 3.27
C ILE A 257 -7.12 -2.40 4.02
N PHE A 258 -7.39 -3.50 3.34
CA PHE A 258 -8.11 -4.65 3.91
C PHE A 258 -7.33 -5.34 5.04
N GLU A 259 -6.00 -5.36 5.01
CA GLU A 259 -5.21 -5.89 6.13
C GLU A 259 -5.35 -5.02 7.39
N GLY A 260 -5.47 -3.69 7.22
CA GLY A 260 -5.78 -2.78 8.33
C GLY A 260 -7.15 -3.08 8.93
N PHE A 261 -8.17 -3.24 8.09
CA PHE A 261 -9.51 -3.61 8.54
C PHE A 261 -9.60 -5.00 9.15
N ASN A 262 -8.78 -5.96 8.71
CA ASN A 262 -8.70 -7.26 9.39
C ASN A 262 -8.25 -7.12 10.85
N MET A 263 -7.34 -6.18 11.16
CA MET A 263 -6.97 -5.91 12.56
C MET A 263 -8.14 -5.31 13.35
N VAL A 264 -8.96 -4.46 12.73
CA VAL A 264 -10.19 -3.94 13.36
C VAL A 264 -11.16 -5.09 13.63
N LEU A 265 -11.43 -5.95 12.65
CA LEU A 265 -12.31 -7.11 12.86
C LEU A 265 -11.82 -8.00 14.01
N LEU A 266 -10.51 -8.18 14.15
CA LEU A 266 -9.90 -8.93 15.25
C LEU A 266 -10.03 -8.24 16.62
N SER A 267 -10.19 -6.91 16.68
CA SER A 267 -10.44 -6.20 17.95
C SER A 267 -11.93 -6.16 18.34
N LEU A 268 -12.84 -6.53 17.43
CA LEU A 268 -14.29 -6.51 17.68
C LEU A 268 -14.81 -7.77 18.41
N PHE A 269 -13.94 -8.72 18.76
CA PHE A 269 -14.30 -9.89 19.56
C PHE A 269 -13.20 -10.24 20.54
N HIS A 270 -13.58 -10.76 21.70
CA HIS A 270 -12.64 -11.13 22.76
C HIS A 270 -12.81 -12.59 23.20
N GLY A 271 -13.99 -13.19 22.97
CA GLY A 271 -14.29 -14.58 23.28
C GLY A 271 -14.21 -15.50 22.05
N THR A 272 -14.22 -16.81 22.27
CA THR A 272 -14.14 -17.83 21.21
C THR A 272 -15.50 -18.32 20.69
N GLN A 273 -16.59 -18.01 21.39
CA GLN A 273 -17.94 -18.46 21.03
C GLN A 273 -18.70 -17.39 20.24
N ALA A 274 -19.45 -17.81 19.21
CA ALA A 274 -20.26 -16.90 18.39
C ALA A 274 -19.50 -15.66 17.89
N VAL A 275 -18.23 -15.84 17.51
CA VAL A 275 -17.34 -14.77 17.03
C VAL A 275 -18.01 -13.88 15.97
N PRO A 276 -18.69 -14.42 14.93
CA PRO A 276 -19.38 -13.56 13.95
C PRO A 276 -20.42 -12.62 14.57
N HIS A 277 -21.14 -13.07 15.60
CA HIS A 277 -22.17 -12.29 16.28
C HIS A 277 -21.55 -11.21 17.18
N GLN A 278 -20.44 -11.51 17.85
CA GLN A 278 -19.68 -10.53 18.62
C GLN A 278 -19.17 -9.39 17.72
N ILE A 279 -18.58 -9.77 16.57
CA ILE A 279 -18.09 -8.79 15.59
C ILE A 279 -19.24 -7.93 15.09
N ALA A 280 -20.35 -8.54 14.67
CA ALA A 280 -21.51 -7.82 14.15
C ALA A 280 -22.09 -6.83 15.16
N ASN A 281 -22.31 -7.26 16.41
CA ASN A 281 -22.83 -6.40 17.46
C ASN A 281 -21.90 -5.23 17.77
N SER A 282 -20.60 -5.50 17.94
CA SER A 282 -19.62 -4.44 18.25
C SER A 282 -19.52 -3.42 17.12
N PHE A 283 -19.50 -3.90 15.87
CA PHE A 283 -19.50 -3.03 14.70
C PHE A 283 -20.75 -2.15 14.62
N LEU A 284 -21.93 -2.74 14.77
CA LEU A 284 -23.20 -2.01 14.76
C LEU A 284 -23.26 -0.98 15.89
N MET A 285 -22.83 -1.36 17.09
CA MET A 285 -22.77 -0.45 18.24
C MET A 285 -21.89 0.77 17.96
N TYR A 286 -20.65 0.58 17.47
CA TYR A 286 -19.77 1.70 17.14
C TYR A 286 -20.34 2.59 16.02
N LYS A 287 -21.01 1.99 15.03
CA LYS A 287 -21.63 2.73 13.93
C LYS A 287 -22.81 3.57 14.41
N GLU A 288 -23.75 2.97 15.14
CA GLU A 288 -24.95 3.69 15.63
C GLU A 288 -24.58 4.79 16.62
N LEU A 289 -23.62 4.55 17.51
CA LEU A 289 -23.20 5.57 18.48
C LEU A 289 -22.55 6.79 17.80
N SER A 290 -21.80 6.58 16.72
CA SER A 290 -21.25 7.71 15.94
C SER A 290 -22.33 8.58 15.30
N ILE A 291 -23.45 7.97 14.87
CA ILE A 291 -24.61 8.69 14.33
C ILE A 291 -25.31 9.47 15.45
N ILE A 292 -25.56 8.83 16.60
CA ILE A 292 -26.23 9.48 17.75
C ILE A 292 -25.46 10.72 18.21
N CYS A 293 -24.13 10.62 18.34
CA CYS A 293 -23.27 11.75 18.69
C CYS A 293 -23.31 12.88 17.65
N SER A 294 -23.55 12.58 16.37
CA SER A 294 -23.67 13.59 15.31
C SER A 294 -25.05 14.26 15.23
N THR A 295 -26.09 13.62 15.77
CA THR A 295 -27.48 14.11 15.75
C THR A 295 -27.93 14.74 17.06
N GLY A 296 -27.22 14.50 18.16
CA GLY A 296 -27.45 15.21 19.41
C GLY A 296 -27.07 16.68 19.23
N GLU A 297 -27.89 17.58 19.75
CA GLU A 297 -27.51 18.98 19.95
C GLU A 297 -26.12 18.99 20.57
N ALA A 298 -25.13 19.48 19.82
CA ALA A 298 -23.76 19.57 20.27
C ALA A 298 -23.72 20.51 21.48
N THR A 299 -23.93 19.95 22.66
CA THR A 299 -23.35 20.52 23.86
C THR A 299 -21.87 20.57 23.57
N GLU A 300 -21.26 21.76 23.63
CA GLU A 300 -19.81 22.01 23.57
C GLU A 300 -19.08 21.35 24.77
N ASP A 301 -19.41 20.09 25.06
CA ASP A 301 -18.88 19.30 26.14
C ASP A 301 -17.69 18.48 25.59
N PRO A 302 -16.46 18.73 26.09
CA PRO A 302 -15.26 18.00 25.70
C PRO A 302 -15.39 16.48 25.80
N LEU A 303 -16.30 15.96 26.63
CA LEU A 303 -16.54 14.53 26.75
C LEU A 303 -17.13 13.91 25.48
N THR A 304 -18.04 14.60 24.80
CA THR A 304 -18.72 14.13 23.59
C THR A 304 -17.74 14.03 22.41
N ASP A 305 -16.84 15.01 22.27
CA ASP A 305 -15.76 14.99 21.28
C ASP A 305 -14.77 13.85 21.52
N ASN A 306 -14.43 13.58 22.79
CA ASN A 306 -13.55 12.47 23.15
C ASN A 306 -14.17 11.10 22.80
N ILE A 307 -15.47 10.93 23.03
CA ILE A 307 -16.19 9.70 22.67
C ILE A 307 -16.25 9.56 21.14
N PHE A 308 -16.56 10.63 20.42
CA PHE A 308 -16.61 10.61 18.94
C PHE A 308 -15.24 10.28 18.33
N SER A 309 -14.17 10.89 18.84
CA SER A 309 -12.80 10.59 18.44
C SER A 309 -12.45 9.13 18.73
N PHE A 310 -12.72 8.64 19.95
CA PHE A 310 -12.44 7.26 20.34
C PHE A 310 -13.15 6.24 19.43
N MET A 311 -14.41 6.48 19.09
CA MET A 311 -15.22 5.60 18.24
C MET A 311 -14.73 5.58 16.80
N ASN A 312 -14.46 6.75 16.22
CA ASN A 312 -13.88 6.83 14.89
C ASN A 312 -12.51 6.15 14.85
N ASP A 313 -11.70 6.27 15.91
CA ASP A 313 -10.41 5.59 16.00
C ASP A 313 -10.53 4.07 16.04
N GLN A 314 -11.62 3.50 16.58
CA GLN A 314 -11.86 2.05 16.55
C GLN A 314 -12.16 1.53 15.13
N LEU A 315 -12.71 2.35 14.23
CA LEU A 315 -13.17 1.93 12.90
C LEU A 315 -12.27 2.38 11.74
N GLN A 316 -11.28 3.25 11.98
CA GLN A 316 -10.43 3.85 10.95
C GLN A 316 -9.50 2.86 10.21
N GLY A 317 -9.30 1.63 10.71
CA GLY A 317 -8.47 0.62 10.03
C GLY A 317 -6.97 0.89 10.04
N TYR A 318 -6.51 1.99 10.66
CA TYR A 318 -5.10 2.31 10.89
C TYR A 318 -4.91 2.86 12.31
N THR A 319 -3.72 2.65 12.88
CA THR A 319 -3.37 3.22 14.19
C THR A 319 -2.71 4.59 13.98
N PRO A 320 -3.30 5.71 14.44
CA PRO A 320 -2.64 7.01 14.41
C PRO A 320 -1.34 7.00 15.22
N LEU A 321 -0.44 7.94 14.93
CA LEU A 321 0.81 8.12 15.68
C LEU A 321 0.47 8.40 17.15
N LYS A 322 0.93 7.54 18.08
CA LYS A 322 0.66 7.67 19.53
C LYS A 322 1.09 9.00 20.15
N LYS A 323 1.97 9.76 19.47
CA LYS A 323 2.52 11.05 19.88
C LYS A 323 2.18 12.11 18.83
N ALA A 324 0.90 12.23 18.49
CA ALA A 324 0.40 13.27 17.62
C ALA A 324 -0.80 13.94 18.30
N LYS A 325 -0.82 15.26 18.36
CA LYS A 325 -1.95 16.04 18.89
C LYS A 325 -2.53 16.89 17.76
N LYS A 326 -3.77 16.62 17.37
CA LYS A 326 -4.52 17.51 16.49
C LYS A 326 -4.92 18.75 17.29
N MET A 327 -4.62 19.93 16.78
CA MET A 327 -5.36 21.15 17.12
C MET A 327 -6.32 21.47 15.97
N GLU A 328 -7.02 22.60 16.07
CA GLU A 328 -8.07 23.04 15.15
C GLU A 328 -7.79 22.76 13.66
N GLN A 329 -8.91 22.58 12.95
CA GLN A 329 -9.22 21.99 11.63
C GLN A 329 -8.12 21.98 10.54
N ASN A 330 -6.88 21.57 10.82
CA ASN A 330 -5.87 20.98 9.92
C ASN A 330 -4.44 20.92 10.51
N ILE A 331 -4.21 21.29 11.78
CA ILE A 331 -2.85 21.31 12.36
C ILE A 331 -2.64 20.09 13.27
N THR A 332 -1.61 19.29 12.97
CA THR A 332 -1.21 18.14 13.81
C THR A 332 0.21 18.34 14.34
N PHE A 333 0.35 18.51 15.66
CA PHE A 333 1.64 18.54 16.33
C PHE A 333 2.20 17.12 16.47
N LEU A 334 3.50 16.94 16.19
CA LEU A 334 4.19 15.66 16.26
C LEU A 334 5.18 15.64 17.43
N GLY A 335 5.26 14.52 18.14
CA GLY A 335 6.20 14.30 19.24
C GLY A 335 5.55 14.30 20.62
N ALA A 336 6.35 13.99 21.64
CA ALA A 336 5.90 14.18 23.02
C ALA A 336 5.87 15.68 23.30
N SER A 337 4.81 16.18 23.92
CA SER A 337 4.77 17.56 24.41
C SER A 337 5.97 17.79 25.34
N TYR A 338 6.88 18.66 24.94
CA TYR A 338 8.02 19.07 25.75
C TYR A 338 7.74 20.48 26.27
N SER A 339 7.43 20.58 27.56
CA SER A 339 7.33 21.87 28.23
C SER A 339 8.75 22.35 28.54
N LYS A 340 9.23 23.31 27.76
CA LYS A 340 10.49 24.01 28.03
C LYS A 340 10.14 25.36 28.66
N PRO A 341 10.67 25.71 29.85
CA PRO A 341 10.63 27.09 30.28
C PRO A 341 11.46 27.91 29.28
N LEU A 342 10.79 28.84 28.58
CA LEU A 342 11.47 29.74 27.64
C LEU A 342 12.50 30.57 28.40
N THR A 343 13.69 30.71 27.82
CA THR A 343 14.69 31.67 28.28
C THR A 343 14.18 33.11 28.12
N ILE A 344 14.79 34.08 28.80
CA ILE A 344 14.39 35.49 28.71
C ILE A 344 14.44 36.00 27.26
N GLU A 345 15.48 35.61 26.51
CA GLU A 345 15.61 35.94 25.08
C GLU A 345 14.51 35.30 24.23
N GLU A 346 14.19 34.02 24.45
CA GLU A 346 13.10 33.34 23.74
C GLU A 346 11.73 33.93 24.06
N LYS A 347 11.50 34.38 25.30
CA LYS A 347 10.26 35.08 25.68
C LYS A 347 10.12 36.41 24.96
N TYR A 348 11.19 37.21 24.95
CA TYR A 348 11.20 38.50 24.26
C TYR A 348 10.90 38.35 22.76
N LEU A 349 11.49 37.34 22.10
CA LEU A 349 11.25 37.06 20.68
C LEU A 349 9.80 36.64 20.39
N VAL A 350 9.18 35.85 21.28
CA VAL A 350 7.78 35.44 21.13
C VAL A 350 6.82 36.62 21.35
N GLU A 351 7.12 37.49 22.31
CA GLU A 351 6.37 38.72 22.58
C GLU A 351 6.48 39.71 21.41
N GLU A 352 7.68 39.87 20.82
CA GLU A 352 7.89 40.71 19.64
C GLU A 352 7.15 40.18 18.40
N LEU A 353 7.09 38.85 18.22
CA LEU A 353 6.32 38.21 17.14
C LEU A 353 4.81 38.38 17.31
N HIS A 354 4.29 38.36 18.53
CA HIS A 354 2.87 38.66 18.79
C HIS A 354 2.55 40.12 18.45
N GLN A 355 3.38 41.06 18.91
CA GLN A 355 3.17 42.49 18.65
C GLN A 355 3.22 42.85 17.16
N ARG A 356 4.05 42.16 16.36
CA ARG A 356 4.09 42.38 14.90
C ARG A 356 2.84 41.87 14.18
N ASN A 357 2.26 40.76 14.63
CA ASN A 357 1.02 40.21 14.04
C ASN A 357 -0.23 41.02 14.42
N ASP A 358 -0.22 41.70 15.56
CA ASP A 358 -1.31 42.60 15.97
C ASP A 358 -1.29 43.92 15.17
N VAL A 359 -0.12 44.39 14.73
CA VAL A 359 0.02 45.61 13.91
C VAL A 359 -0.39 45.39 12.44
N GLU A 360 -0.30 44.16 11.92
CA GLU A 360 -0.74 43.84 10.54
C GLU A 360 -2.25 43.58 10.41
N ASN A 361 -2.99 43.41 11.52
CA ASN A 361 -4.44 43.19 11.49
C ASN A 361 -5.30 44.45 11.72
N ASP A 362 -4.68 45.58 12.04
CA ASP A 362 -5.35 46.90 12.19
C ASP A 362 -5.05 47.88 11.02
N GLY A 363 -4.62 47.35 9.86
CA GLY A 363 -4.29 48.11 8.64
C GLY A 363 -5.28 47.94 7.50
#